data_AF-A0A9D4I274-F1
#
_entry.id   AF-A0A9D4I274-F1
#
_cell.length_a   1.000
_cell.length_b   1.000
_cell.length_c   1.000
_cell.angle_alpha   90.00
_cell.angle_beta   90.00
_cell.angle_gamma   90.00
#
_symmetry.space_group_name_H-M   'P 1'
#
loop_
_entity.id
_entity.type
_entity.pdbx_description
1 polymer ?
#
loop_
_entity_poly.entity_id
_entity_poly.type
_entity_poly.pdbx_seq_one_letter_code
_entity_poly.pdbx_strand_id
1 'polypeptide(L)'
;MCNSTDIRDYFSQEKSMINNQKRLGDSKPVDKRYLFHGTDSMNTARGICINNFDFRLCGKNATVYGKGAYFARDASYSHNYTKPSPKLNRFMFMA
;
A
#
# COMPACT_ATOMS: atom_id res chain seq x y z
N MET A 1 4.34 -3.80 -14.27
CA MET A 1 5.06 -5.07 -14.41
C MET A 1 6.31 -4.96 -13.55
N CYS A 2 6.45 -5.85 -12.58
CA CYS A 2 7.53 -5.85 -11.59
C CYS A 2 8.86 -6.12 -12.30
N ASN A 3 9.84 -5.21 -12.21
CA ASN A 3 11.17 -5.38 -12.82
C ASN A 3 12.14 -6.05 -11.82
N SER A 4 13.24 -6.65 -12.31
CA SER A 4 14.22 -7.39 -11.50
C SER A 4 14.86 -6.61 -10.32
N THR A 5 14.88 -5.27 -10.38
CA THR A 5 15.28 -4.39 -9.26
C THR A 5 14.31 -4.43 -8.08
N ASP A 6 13.02 -4.65 -8.34
CA ASP A 6 11.93 -4.60 -7.36
C ASP A 6 12.05 -5.71 -6.30
N ILE A 7 12.51 -6.90 -6.70
CA ILE A 7 12.69 -8.05 -5.77
C ILE A 7 13.86 -7.81 -4.82
N ARG A 8 14.97 -7.24 -5.31
CA ARG A 8 16.14 -6.91 -4.46
C ARG A 8 15.79 -5.83 -3.46
N ASP A 9 15.07 -4.80 -3.91
CA ASP A 9 14.62 -3.70 -3.07
C ASP A 9 13.61 -4.18 -2.02
N TYR A 10 12.69 -5.08 -2.40
CA TYR A 10 11.78 -5.75 -1.45
C TYR A 10 12.54 -6.50 -0.35
N PHE A 11 13.50 -7.37 -0.71
CA PHE A 11 14.28 -8.13 0.27
C PHE A 11 15.17 -7.23 1.15
N SER A 12 15.68 -6.13 0.59
CA SER A 12 16.47 -5.14 1.34
C SER A 12 15.61 -4.43 2.39
N GLN A 13 14.41 -3.99 2.00
CA GLN A 13 13.44 -3.38 2.92
C GLN A 13 12.99 -4.35 4.00
N GLU A 14 12.72 -5.61 3.65
CA GLU A 14 12.39 -6.67 4.61
C GLU A 14 13.49 -6.86 5.66
N LYS A 15 14.76 -6.97 5.23
CA LYS A 15 15.91 -7.09 6.15
C LYS A 15 16.00 -5.89 7.09
N SER A 16 15.77 -4.69 6.57
CA SER A 16 15.78 -3.45 7.37
C SER A 16 14.69 -3.46 8.45
N MET A 17 13.45 -3.84 8.11
CA MET A 17 12.34 -3.94 9.08
C MET A 17 12.64 -4.96 10.18
N ILE A 18 13.10 -6.16 9.81
CA ILE A 18 13.45 -7.22 10.77
C ILE A 18 14.55 -6.72 11.72
N ASN A 19 15.58 -6.06 11.19
CA ASN A 19 16.66 -5.55 12.02
C ASN A 19 16.20 -4.46 13.00
N ASN A 20 15.31 -3.56 12.56
CA ASN A 20 14.74 -2.53 13.42
C ASN A 20 13.87 -3.14 14.55
N GLN A 21 13.07 -4.17 14.27
CA GLN A 21 12.26 -4.84 15.29
C GLN A 21 13.15 -5.55 16.34
N LYS A 22 14.24 -6.21 15.90
CA LYS A 22 15.24 -6.79 16.80
C LYS A 22 15.89 -5.74 17.71
N ARG A 23 16.20 -4.55 17.19
CA ARG A 23 16.75 -3.43 17.98
C ARG A 23 15.76 -2.91 19.03
N LEU A 24 14.46 -3.03 18.76
CA LEU A 24 13.38 -2.68 19.70
C LEU A 24 13.12 -3.78 20.75
N GLY A 25 13.89 -4.87 20.74
CA GLY A 25 13.74 -5.99 21.67
C GLY A 25 12.53 -6.89 21.40
N ASP A 26 11.85 -6.68 20.27
CA ASP A 26 10.72 -7.51 19.88
C ASP A 26 11.23 -8.70 19.06
N SER A 27 11.08 -9.90 19.63
CA SER A 27 11.53 -11.17 19.04
C SER A 27 10.46 -11.81 18.15
N LYS A 28 9.28 -11.19 18.03
CA LYS A 28 8.22 -11.70 17.18
C LYS A 28 8.61 -11.59 15.70
N PRO A 29 8.19 -12.54 14.86
CA PRO A 29 8.29 -12.39 13.41
C PRO A 29 7.57 -11.12 12.95
N VAL A 30 8.11 -10.47 11.91
CA VAL A 30 7.42 -9.38 11.22
C VAL A 30 6.11 -9.92 10.66
N ASP A 31 4.98 -9.36 11.10
CA ASP A 31 3.66 -9.71 10.56
C ASP A 31 3.53 -9.08 9.16
N LYS A 32 3.42 -9.93 8.14
CA LYS A 32 3.26 -9.53 6.75
C LYS A 32 1.95 -10.07 6.23
N ARG A 33 1.15 -9.18 5.66
CA ARG A 33 -0.16 -9.50 5.11
C ARG A 33 -0.32 -8.84 3.76
N TYR A 34 -0.87 -9.60 2.81
CA TYR A 34 -1.36 -9.00 1.57
C TYR A 34 -2.65 -8.26 1.87
N LEU A 35 -2.66 -6.97 1.61
CA LEU A 35 -3.81 -6.11 1.78
C LEU A 35 -4.10 -5.34 0.49
N PHE A 36 -5.29 -4.80 0.39
CA PHE A 36 -5.78 -4.13 -0.82
C PHE A 36 -5.97 -2.64 -0.59
N HIS A 37 -5.60 -1.82 -1.57
CA HIS A 37 -5.83 -0.38 -1.57
C HIS A 37 -6.52 0.06 -2.87
N GLY A 38 -7.79 0.47 -2.79
CA GLY A 38 -8.52 1.03 -3.92
C GLY A 38 -8.17 2.50 -4.16
N THR A 39 -8.00 2.89 -5.42
CA THR A 39 -7.70 4.29 -5.77
C THR A 39 -8.82 4.94 -6.59
N ASP A 40 -9.00 6.24 -6.38
CA ASP A 40 -10.08 7.02 -6.98
C ASP A 40 -9.78 7.50 -8.41
N SER A 41 -8.53 7.42 -8.87
CA SER A 41 -8.14 7.86 -10.21
C SER A 41 -6.84 7.24 -10.71
N MET A 42 -6.66 7.25 -12.04
CA MET A 42 -5.40 6.82 -12.66
C MET A 42 -4.21 7.70 -12.27
N ASN A 43 -4.44 8.99 -12.00
CA ASN A 43 -3.39 9.90 -11.56
C ASN A 43 -2.91 9.55 -10.14
N THR A 44 -3.84 9.23 -9.24
CA THR A 44 -3.53 8.72 -7.90
C THR A 44 -2.72 7.43 -7.99
N ALA A 45 -3.15 6.48 -8.85
CA ALA A 45 -2.42 5.23 -9.05
C ALA A 45 -1.00 5.44 -9.58
N ARG A 46 -0.81 6.32 -10.56
CA ARG A 46 0.54 6.69 -11.06
C ARG A 46 1.40 7.33 -9.98
N GLY A 47 0.82 8.21 -9.16
CA GLY A 47 1.52 8.83 -8.04
C GLY A 47 2.07 7.79 -7.06
N ILE A 48 1.29 6.76 -6.75
CA ILE A 48 1.71 5.63 -5.90
C ILE A 48 2.80 4.80 -6.58
N CYS A 49 2.69 4.52 -7.89
CA CYS A 49 3.75 3.79 -8.62
C CYS A 49 5.11 4.50 -8.59
N ILE A 50 5.13 5.84 -8.56
CA ILE A 50 6.36 6.64 -8.60
C ILE A 50 6.92 6.87 -7.20
N ASN A 51 6.05 7.21 -6.25
CA ASN A 51 6.48 7.71 -4.93
C ASN A 51 6.18 6.73 -3.78
N ASN A 52 5.66 5.54 -4.09
CA ASN A 52 5.06 4.63 -3.11
C ASN A 52 3.86 5.28 -2.37
N PHE A 53 3.32 4.60 -1.35
CA PHE A 53 2.27 5.14 -0.50
C PHE A 53 2.80 6.27 0.39
N ASP A 54 2.40 7.52 0.12
CA ASP A 54 2.70 8.66 0.99
C ASP A 54 1.50 9.01 1.88
N PHE A 55 1.59 8.69 3.16
CA PHE A 55 0.54 8.97 4.15
C PHE A 55 0.14 10.46 4.23
N ARG A 56 1.02 11.38 3.79
CA ARG A 56 0.75 12.83 3.75
C ARG A 56 -0.14 13.21 2.58
N LEU A 57 -0.16 12.38 1.53
CA LEU A 57 -1.01 12.54 0.34
C LEU A 57 -2.30 11.71 0.47
N CYS A 58 -2.31 10.69 1.32
CA CYS A 58 -3.48 9.86 1.62
C CYS A 58 -4.39 10.56 2.66
N GLY A 59 -5.38 11.33 2.18
CA GLY A 59 -6.32 12.03 3.07
C GLY A 59 -7.75 12.13 2.54
N LYS A 60 -8.06 11.46 1.43
CA LYS A 60 -9.35 11.61 0.75
C LYS A 60 -10.42 10.65 1.26
N ASN A 61 -10.01 9.53 1.88
CA ASN A 61 -10.89 8.45 2.32
C ASN A 61 -10.54 8.03 3.76
N ALA A 62 -11.57 7.75 4.57
CA ALA A 62 -11.54 7.22 5.94
C ALA A 62 -10.56 7.96 6.89
N THR A 63 -11.03 8.97 7.63
CA THR A 63 -10.20 9.70 8.62
C THR A 63 -10.41 9.22 10.07
N VAL A 64 -11.26 8.21 10.27
CA VAL A 64 -11.72 7.77 11.60
C VAL A 64 -10.57 7.24 12.47
N TYR A 65 -9.55 6.63 11.85
CA TYR A 65 -8.42 6.02 12.57
C TYR A 65 -7.11 6.82 12.44
N GLY A 66 -7.19 8.07 11.97
CA GLY A 66 -6.05 8.98 11.86
C GLY A 66 -5.69 9.36 10.42
N LYS A 67 -4.50 9.95 10.26
CA LYS A 67 -3.96 10.37 8.95
C LYS A 67 -2.97 9.31 8.49
N GLY A 68 -3.29 8.61 7.40
CA GLY A 68 -2.57 7.40 7.01
C GLY A 68 -2.96 6.90 5.62
N ALA A 69 -2.16 5.96 5.11
CA ALA A 69 -2.59 5.10 4.01
C ALA A 69 -3.43 3.94 4.57
N TYR A 70 -4.61 3.72 4.00
CA TYR A 70 -5.58 2.73 4.48
C TYR A 70 -5.58 1.50 3.59
N PHE A 71 -5.54 0.32 4.19
CA PHE A 71 -5.55 -0.95 3.47
C PHE A 71 -6.66 -1.84 4.02
N ALA A 72 -7.30 -2.59 3.14
CA ALA A 72 -8.35 -3.53 3.51
C ALA A 72 -7.85 -4.97 3.38
N ARG A 73 -8.34 -5.85 4.26
CA ARG A 73 -8.13 -7.29 4.14
C ARG A 73 -8.72 -7.84 2.84
N ASP A 74 -9.93 -7.40 2.51
CA ASP A 74 -10.69 -7.94 1.39
C ASP A 74 -10.74 -6.93 0.25
N ALA A 75 -10.49 -7.40 -0.97
CA ALA A 75 -10.56 -6.59 -2.19
C ALA A 75 -11.96 -5.97 -2.39
N SER A 76 -13.01 -6.66 -1.96
CA SER A 76 -14.40 -6.16 -2.02
C SER A 76 -14.60 -4.88 -1.21
N TYR A 77 -13.98 -4.76 -0.04
CA TYR A 77 -14.03 -3.54 0.75
C TYR A 77 -13.27 -2.41 0.08
N SER A 78 -12.05 -2.69 -0.42
CA SER A 78 -11.26 -1.71 -1.17
C SER A 78 -11.90 -1.28 -2.48
N HIS A 79 -12.73 -2.12 -3.11
CA HIS A 79 -13.47 -1.78 -4.32
C HIS A 79 -14.37 -0.56 -4.13
N ASN A 80 -14.97 -0.40 -2.94
CA ASN A 80 -15.83 0.74 -2.60
C ASN A 80 -15.09 2.09 -2.62
N TYR A 81 -13.76 2.07 -2.55
CA TYR A 81 -12.91 3.25 -2.62
C TYR A 81 -12.33 3.49 -4.02
N THR A 82 -12.70 2.65 -4.99
CA THR A 82 -12.35 2.86 -6.39
C THR A 82 -13.41 3.67 -7.11
N LYS A 83 -13.01 4.42 -8.14
CA LYS A 83 -13.95 5.05 -9.08
C LYS A 83 -13.68 4.57 -10.51
N PRO A 84 -14.74 4.30 -11.30
CA PRO A 84 -14.56 3.92 -12.69
C PRO A 84 -14.03 5.13 -13.47
N SER A 85 -13.01 4.90 -14.29
CA SER A 85 -12.56 5.85 -15.30
C SER A 85 -13.60 6.03 -16.41
N PRO A 86 -13.45 7.00 -17.33
CA PRO A 86 -14.32 7.11 -18.50
C PRO A 86 -14.38 5.84 -19.38
N LYS A 87 -13.33 4.99 -19.31
CA LYS A 87 -13.27 3.69 -19.97
C LYS A 87 -13.78 2.54 -19.09
N LEU A 88 -14.48 2.85 -17.99
CA LEU A 88 -15.02 1.92 -16.99
C LEU A 88 -13.99 1.10 -16.20
N ASN A 89 -12.70 1.32 -16.42
CA ASN A 89 -11.63 0.68 -15.64
C ASN A 89 -11.53 1.24 -14.22
N ARG A 90 -11.20 0.40 -13.26
CA ARG A 90 -10.91 0.74 -11.85
C ARG A 90 -9.49 0.32 -11.51
N PHE A 91 -8.87 0.97 -10.53
CA PHE A 91 -7.47 0.74 -10.15
C PHE A 91 -7.38 0.38 -8.67
N MET A 92 -6.60 -0.65 -8.36
CA MET A 92 -6.36 -1.15 -7.01
C MET A 92 -4.94 -1.69 -6.91
N PHE A 93 -4.32 -1.54 -5.74
CA PHE A 93 -3.04 -2.14 -5.40
C PHE A 93 -3.23 -3.30 -4.43
N MET A 94 -2.40 -4.32 -4.58
CA MET A 94 -2.08 -5.27 -3.53
C MET A 94 -0.75 -4.81 -2.92
N ALA A 95 -0.70 -4.70 -1.60
CA ALA A 95 0.45 -4.24 -0.83
C ALA A 95 0.77 -5.24 0.28
#